data_AF-A0A1B6D3I5-F1
#
_entry.id   AF-A0A1B6D3I5-F1
#
_cell.length_a   1.000
_cell.length_b   1.000
_cell.length_c   1.000
_cell.angle_alpha   90.00
_cell.angle_beta   90.00
_cell.angle_gamma   90.00
#
_symmetry.space_group_name_H-M   'P 1'
#
loop_
_entity.id
_entity.type
_entity.pdbx_description
1 polymer ?
#
loop_
_entity_poly.entity_id
_entity_poly.type
_entity_poly.pdbx_seq_one_letter_code
_entity_poly.pdbx_strand_id
1 'polypeptide(L)'
;MGWYMVKSGLENNFEDPNDIPRVSQYRLASHLSLAFVLYTLFLWSALDHLIPAQAMDTVQKSATRFRALAHGCKGMVFLTAISGAFVAGLDAGLVYNTFPKMADRWMPDDILALSPMLKNFTENPTTVQFDHRILGISTLSLISGMWLLSKRRKLPPRAYAAANAIAAMAWMQVGLGITTLLTYVPVSVAALHQSGSLVLLSLAVWLTHELKHVKLPKKIV
;
A
#
# COMPACT_ATOMS: atom_id res chain seq x y z
N MET A 1 10.19 12.73 -12.86
CA MET A 1 9.94 11.28 -12.77
C MET A 1 9.15 10.71 -13.94
N GLY A 2 8.01 11.26 -14.34
CA GLY A 2 7.24 10.75 -15.50
C GLY A 2 8.07 10.65 -16.79
N TRP A 3 8.74 11.74 -17.17
CA TRP A 3 9.68 11.75 -18.30
C TRP A 3 10.79 10.68 -18.19
N TYR A 4 11.31 10.45 -16.97
CA TYR A 4 12.37 9.46 -16.74
C TYR A 4 11.89 8.01 -16.94
N MET A 5 10.62 7.71 -16.63
CA MET A 5 10.00 6.44 -16.98
C MET A 5 9.82 6.27 -18.48
N VAL A 6 9.36 7.32 -19.18
CA VAL A 6 9.20 7.29 -20.64
C VAL A 6 10.56 7.07 -21.31
N LYS A 7 11.59 7.81 -20.88
CA LYS A 7 12.96 7.64 -21.40
C LYS A 7 13.47 6.20 -21.21
N SER A 8 13.23 5.55 -20.07
CA SER A 8 13.62 4.12 -19.90
C SER A 8 12.97 3.19 -20.88
N GLY A 9 11.67 3.38 -21.16
CA GLY A 9 10.96 2.48 -22.06
C GLY A 9 11.55 2.52 -23.46
N LEU A 10 12.12 3.66 -23.83
CA LEU A 10 12.79 3.90 -25.11
C LEU A 10 14.29 3.53 -25.08
N GLU A 11 14.89 3.44 -23.89
CA GLU A 11 16.26 2.95 -23.65
C GLU A 11 16.24 1.42 -23.51
N ASN A 12 15.84 0.70 -24.55
CA ASN A 12 16.17 -0.71 -24.73
C ASN A 12 16.47 -0.91 -26.21
N ASN A 13 17.56 -1.60 -26.52
CA ASN A 13 17.92 -1.95 -27.89
C ASN A 13 16.80 -2.84 -28.43
N PHE A 14 15.89 -2.28 -29.24
CA PHE A 14 14.89 -3.03 -29.98
C PHE A 14 15.63 -3.90 -31.00
N GLU A 15 16.10 -5.07 -30.56
CA GLU A 15 16.78 -6.04 -31.42
C GLU A 15 15.74 -6.80 -32.26
N ASP A 16 14.52 -6.96 -31.74
CA ASP A 16 13.35 -7.48 -32.46
C ASP A 16 12.36 -6.34 -32.79
N PRO A 17 11.82 -6.26 -34.02
CA PRO A 17 10.75 -5.33 -34.39
C PRO A 17 9.48 -5.42 -33.52
N ASN A 18 9.30 -6.53 -32.79
CA ASN A 18 8.18 -6.76 -31.86
C ASN A 18 8.52 -6.46 -30.40
N ASP A 19 9.72 -5.95 -30.09
CA ASP A 19 10.08 -5.62 -28.71
C ASP A 19 9.16 -4.53 -28.15
N ILE A 20 8.54 -4.82 -27.01
CA ILE A 20 7.63 -3.91 -26.34
C ILE A 20 8.47 -3.03 -25.40
N PRO A 21 8.38 -1.69 -25.49
CA PRO A 21 9.03 -0.78 -24.54
C PRO A 21 8.70 -1.14 -23.08
N ARG A 22 9.69 -1.55 -22.28
CA ARG A 22 9.48 -1.89 -20.87
C ARG A 22 10.09 -0.82 -19.96
N VAL A 23 9.29 -0.36 -19.00
CA VAL A 23 9.77 0.53 -17.94
C VAL A 23 10.33 -0.32 -16.81
N SER A 24 11.55 -0.03 -16.37
CA SER A 24 12.15 -0.69 -15.21
C SER A 24 11.25 -0.58 -13.97
N GLN A 25 11.06 -1.70 -13.27
CA GLN A 25 10.32 -1.83 -12.02
C GLN A 25 10.79 -0.81 -10.96
N TYR A 26 12.08 -0.50 -10.90
CA TYR A 26 12.63 0.51 -10.00
C TYR A 26 12.10 1.91 -10.32
N ARG A 27 12.00 2.26 -11.60
CA ARG A 27 11.51 3.56 -12.05
C ARG A 27 9.99 3.67 -11.85
N LEU A 28 9.26 2.58 -12.13
CA LEU A 28 7.82 2.49 -11.87
C LEU A 28 7.50 2.65 -10.38
N ALA A 29 8.19 1.90 -9.51
CA ALA A 29 8.03 2.01 -8.06
C ALA A 29 8.40 3.40 -7.55
N SER A 30 9.50 4.00 -8.04
CA SER A 30 9.90 5.36 -7.66
C SER A 30 8.89 6.42 -8.08
N HIS A 31 8.31 6.30 -9.27
CA HIS A 31 7.29 7.23 -9.74
C HIS A 31 6.00 7.10 -8.93
N LEU A 32 5.50 5.87 -8.71
CA LEU A 32 4.32 5.66 -7.89
C LEU A 32 4.52 6.20 -6.47
N SER A 33 5.68 5.94 -5.88
CA SER A 33 6.05 6.45 -4.55
C SER A 33 5.99 7.98 -4.49
N LEU A 34 6.61 8.66 -5.46
CA LEU A 34 6.61 10.11 -5.51
C LEU A 34 5.19 10.67 -5.71
N ALA A 35 4.42 10.07 -6.62
CA ALA A 35 3.04 10.45 -6.88
C ALA A 35 2.19 10.33 -5.60
N PHE A 36 2.32 9.22 -4.87
CA PHE A 36 1.61 8.99 -3.62
C PHE A 36 2.04 9.98 -2.54
N VAL A 37 3.34 10.24 -2.38
CA VAL A 37 3.83 11.25 -1.43
C VAL A 37 3.23 12.62 -1.71
N LEU A 38 3.36 13.13 -2.95
CA LEU A 38 2.79 14.42 -3.34
C LEU A 38 1.28 14.47 -3.13
N TYR A 39 0.57 13.42 -3.56
CA TYR A 39 -0.87 13.31 -3.36
C TYR A 39 -1.24 13.37 -1.87
N THR A 40 -0.55 12.61 -1.00
CA THR A 40 -0.85 12.62 0.43
C THR A 40 -0.59 13.98 1.09
N LEU A 41 0.42 14.73 0.63
CA LEU A 41 0.68 16.10 1.09
C LEU A 41 -0.45 17.04 0.69
N PHE A 42 -0.89 16.99 -0.56
CA PHE A 42 -2.01 17.80 -1.04
C PHE A 42 -3.33 17.42 -0.35
N LEU A 43 -3.61 16.12 -0.19
CA LEU A 43 -4.79 15.65 0.51
C LEU A 43 -4.78 16.11 1.98
N TRP A 44 -3.63 16.01 2.66
CA TRP A 44 -3.50 16.50 4.03
C TRP A 44 -3.77 18.00 4.12
N SER A 45 -3.18 18.80 3.21
CA SER A 45 -3.39 20.25 3.16
C SER A 45 -4.85 20.61 2.84
N ALA A 46 -5.49 19.89 1.93
CA ALA A 46 -6.90 20.07 1.61
C ALA A 46 -7.79 19.75 2.81
N LEU A 47 -7.53 18.66 3.54
CA LEU A 47 -8.25 18.32 4.76
C LEU A 47 -8.07 19.38 5.86
N ASP A 48 -6.88 20.00 5.97
CA ASP A 48 -6.64 21.09 6.92
C ASP A 48 -7.54 22.32 6.66
N HIS A 49 -7.82 22.64 5.39
CA HIS A 49 -8.60 23.82 5.02
C HIS A 49 -10.09 23.55 4.85
N LEU A 50 -10.45 22.40 4.28
CA LEU A 50 -11.83 22.10 3.89
C LEU A 50 -12.60 21.37 4.99
N ILE A 51 -11.92 20.47 5.73
CA ILE A 51 -12.59 19.65 6.74
C ILE A 51 -11.68 19.42 7.97
N PRO A 52 -11.41 20.49 8.74
CA PRO A 52 -10.46 20.43 9.85
C PRO A 52 -10.81 19.33 10.85
N ALA A 53 -9.77 18.72 11.42
CA ALA A 53 -9.91 17.60 12.34
C ALA A 53 -10.71 17.99 13.59
N GLN A 54 -11.59 17.09 14.04
CA GLN A 54 -12.40 17.34 15.23
C GLN A 54 -11.52 17.40 16.49
N ALA A 55 -11.73 18.43 17.31
CA ALA A 55 -11.07 18.55 18.61
C ALA A 55 -11.59 17.48 19.59
N MET A 56 -10.75 17.12 20.56
CA MET A 56 -11.14 16.27 21.69
C MET A 56 -10.95 17.03 22.98
N ASP A 57 -11.97 17.03 23.83
CA ASP A 57 -11.94 17.72 25.13
C ASP A 57 -10.94 17.08 26.12
N THR A 58 -10.68 15.78 25.98
CA THR A 58 -9.74 15.07 26.86
C THR A 58 -8.96 13.99 26.10
N VAL A 59 -7.64 14.12 26.07
CA VAL A 59 -6.75 13.15 25.43
C VAL A 59 -6.27 12.09 26.43
N GLN A 60 -6.60 10.83 26.15
CA GLN A 60 -6.12 9.69 26.94
C GLN A 60 -4.82 9.11 26.35
N LYS A 61 -3.93 8.56 27.20
CA LYS A 61 -2.70 7.85 26.75
C LYS A 61 -2.99 6.73 25.74
N SER A 62 -4.10 6.02 25.91
CA SER A 62 -4.58 4.98 25.00
C SER A 62 -4.88 5.51 23.59
N ALA A 63 -5.40 6.73 23.48
CA ALA A 63 -5.66 7.40 22.20
C ALA A 63 -4.35 7.79 21.49
N THR A 64 -3.30 8.15 22.24
CA THR A 64 -1.97 8.43 21.67
C THR A 64 -1.34 7.16 21.08
N ARG A 65 -1.44 6.02 21.78
CA ARG A 65 -0.98 4.72 21.24
C ARG A 65 -1.78 4.30 20.00
N PHE A 66 -3.10 4.54 20.02
CA PHE A 66 -3.95 4.29 18.86
C PHE A 66 -3.56 5.13 17.65
N ARG A 67 -3.24 6.42 17.86
CA ARG A 67 -2.70 7.29 16.80
C ARG A 67 -1.40 6.75 16.22
N ALA A 68 -0.47 6.29 17.06
CA ALA A 68 0.78 5.69 16.58
C ALA A 68 0.50 4.44 15.72
N LEU A 69 -0.43 3.58 16.16
CA LEU A 69 -0.88 2.43 15.38
C LEU A 69 -1.51 2.85 14.03
N ALA A 70 -2.32 3.91 14.00
CA ALA A 70 -2.91 4.43 12.77
C ALA A 70 -1.85 4.94 11.79
N HIS A 71 -0.82 5.64 12.28
CA HIS A 71 0.34 6.01 11.44
C HIS A 71 1.11 4.79 10.95
N GLY A 72 1.27 3.75 11.78
CA GLY A 72 1.84 2.47 11.37
C GLY A 72 1.05 1.80 10.26
N CYS A 73 -0.28 1.75 10.36
CA CYS A 73 -1.16 1.23 9.30
C CYS A 73 -1.00 2.03 8.00
N LYS A 74 -0.98 3.37 8.08
CA LYS A 74 -0.74 4.23 6.91
C LYS A 74 0.60 3.91 6.24
N GLY A 75 1.66 3.73 7.03
CA GLY A 75 2.98 3.34 6.53
C GLY A 75 2.97 1.98 5.85
N MET A 76 2.30 0.98 6.44
CA MET A 76 2.16 -0.35 5.86
C MET A 76 1.35 -0.36 4.56
N VAL A 77 0.28 0.43 4.47
CA VAL A 77 -0.49 0.61 3.22
C VAL A 77 0.42 1.18 2.12
N PHE A 78 1.18 2.23 2.43
CA PHE A 78 2.11 2.84 1.49
C PHE A 78 3.19 1.85 1.03
N LEU A 79 3.82 1.13 1.96
CA LEU A 79 4.82 0.11 1.64
C LEU A 79 4.25 -1.02 0.77
N THR A 80 3.05 -1.51 1.09
CA THR A 80 2.37 -2.56 0.31
C THR A 80 2.07 -2.09 -1.11
N ALA A 81 1.63 -0.84 -1.28
CA ALA A 81 1.39 -0.26 -2.60
C ALA A 81 2.68 -0.15 -3.44
N ILE A 82 3.80 0.23 -2.82
CA ILE A 82 5.11 0.25 -3.50
C ILE A 82 5.54 -1.16 -3.90
N SER A 83 5.41 -2.15 -3.02
CA SER A 83 5.66 -3.55 -3.36
C SER A 83 4.81 -4.01 -4.55
N GLY A 84 3.56 -3.56 -4.64
CA GLY A 84 2.69 -3.82 -5.80
C GLY A 84 3.21 -3.22 -7.11
N ALA A 85 3.95 -2.10 -7.06
CA ALA A 85 4.60 -1.52 -8.24
C ALA A 85 5.76 -2.39 -8.75
N PHE A 86 6.49 -3.06 -7.86
CA PHE A 86 7.49 -4.05 -8.26
C PHE A 86 6.82 -5.27 -8.91
N VAL A 87 5.69 -5.74 -8.35
CA VAL A 87 4.92 -6.84 -8.95
C VAL A 87 4.47 -6.49 -10.37
N ALA A 88 3.92 -5.29 -10.56
CA ALA A 88 3.49 -4.81 -11.87
C ALA A 88 4.67 -4.61 -12.83
N GLY A 89 5.80 -4.08 -12.37
CA GLY A 89 6.96 -3.80 -13.22
C GLY A 89 7.74 -5.04 -13.67
N LEU A 90 7.61 -6.16 -12.95
CA LEU A 90 8.23 -7.44 -13.30
C LEU A 90 7.26 -8.43 -13.96
N ASP A 91 6.01 -8.02 -14.22
CA ASP A 91 4.91 -8.92 -14.61
C ASP A 91 4.73 -10.10 -13.63
N ALA A 92 5.16 -9.92 -12.37
CA ALA A 92 5.21 -10.98 -11.37
C ALA A 92 3.82 -11.51 -10.97
N GLY A 93 2.76 -10.75 -11.28
CA GLY A 93 1.38 -11.19 -11.11
C GLY A 93 1.00 -12.42 -11.95
N LEU A 94 1.79 -12.75 -12.99
CA LEU A 94 1.56 -13.88 -13.90
C LEU A 94 2.37 -15.14 -13.53
N VAL A 95 3.17 -15.11 -12.47
CA VAL A 95 4.08 -16.22 -12.12
C VAL A 95 3.30 -17.36 -11.44
N TYR A 96 2.69 -17.08 -10.28
CA TYR A 96 1.82 -18.02 -9.57
C TYR A 96 0.40 -17.48 -9.47
N ASN A 97 -0.58 -18.12 -10.11
CA ASN A 97 -1.98 -17.62 -10.14
C ASN A 97 -2.93 -18.41 -9.23
N THR A 98 -2.43 -18.95 -8.13
CA THR A 98 -3.21 -19.61 -7.06
C THR A 98 -3.12 -18.82 -5.76
N PHE A 99 -4.10 -19.00 -4.87
CA PHE A 99 -4.13 -18.43 -3.53
C PHE A 99 -4.86 -19.40 -2.56
N PRO A 100 -4.44 -19.56 -1.29
CA PRO A 100 -3.37 -18.84 -0.60
C PRO A 100 -1.96 -19.35 -0.90
N LYS A 101 -1.83 -20.58 -1.39
CA LYS A 101 -0.56 -21.18 -1.82
C LYS A 101 -0.09 -20.62 -3.16
N MET A 102 1.21 -20.69 -3.41
CA MET A 102 1.85 -20.45 -4.70
C MET A 102 2.08 -21.81 -5.38
N ALA A 103 1.19 -22.14 -6.31
CA ALA A 103 0.94 -23.50 -6.80
C ALA A 103 0.63 -24.47 -5.63
N ASP A 104 1.41 -25.52 -5.51
CA ASP A 104 1.29 -26.56 -4.48
C ASP A 104 2.00 -26.20 -3.15
N ARG A 105 2.77 -25.10 -3.13
CA ARG A 105 3.66 -24.73 -2.02
C ARG A 105 3.25 -23.44 -1.31
N TRP A 106 3.60 -23.33 -0.03
CA TRP A 106 3.43 -22.09 0.72
C TRP A 106 4.54 -21.07 0.44
N MET A 107 5.74 -21.57 0.17
CA MET A 107 6.92 -20.80 -0.21
C MET A 107 7.58 -21.54 -1.38
N PRO A 108 7.70 -20.93 -2.56
CA PRO A 108 8.40 -21.52 -3.70
C PRO A 108 9.90 -21.71 -3.42
N ASP A 109 10.55 -22.65 -4.11
CA ASP A 109 11.98 -22.95 -3.90
C ASP A 109 12.90 -21.92 -4.56
N ASP A 110 12.40 -21.21 -5.56
CA ASP A 110 13.12 -20.26 -6.40
C ASP A 110 13.14 -18.84 -5.82
N ILE A 111 12.62 -18.61 -4.60
CA ILE A 111 12.60 -17.28 -3.95
C ILE A 111 13.99 -16.67 -3.69
N LEU A 112 15.07 -17.45 -3.77
CA LEU A 112 16.45 -16.99 -3.60
C LEU A 112 17.35 -17.41 -4.77
N ALA A 113 16.76 -17.63 -5.96
CA ALA A 113 17.48 -18.14 -7.12
C ALA A 113 18.54 -17.18 -7.69
N LEU A 114 18.39 -15.87 -7.50
CA LEU A 114 19.33 -14.87 -8.02
C LEU A 114 20.52 -14.62 -7.07
N SER A 115 21.69 -14.32 -7.65
CA SER A 115 22.88 -13.87 -6.92
C SER A 115 23.29 -12.46 -7.35
N PRO A 116 23.66 -11.55 -6.42
CA PRO A 116 23.63 -11.71 -4.96
C PRO A 116 22.19 -11.80 -4.41
N MET A 117 22.04 -12.40 -3.21
CA MET A 117 20.75 -12.68 -2.57
C MET A 117 19.78 -11.48 -2.54
N LEU A 118 20.32 -10.27 -2.30
CA LEU A 118 19.55 -9.02 -2.24
C LEU A 118 18.75 -8.72 -3.52
N LYS A 119 19.22 -9.17 -4.69
CA LYS A 119 18.49 -8.97 -5.96
C LYS A 119 17.15 -9.66 -5.97
N ASN A 120 16.97 -10.75 -5.22
CA ASN A 120 15.70 -11.49 -5.25
C ASN A 120 14.53 -10.61 -4.80
N PHE A 121 14.72 -9.76 -3.79
CA PHE A 121 13.66 -8.91 -3.24
C PHE A 121 13.18 -7.80 -4.21
N THR A 122 13.89 -7.55 -5.32
CA THR A 122 13.56 -6.46 -6.26
C THR A 122 13.56 -6.86 -7.73
N GLU A 123 14.15 -8.00 -8.08
CA GLU A 123 14.36 -8.47 -9.46
C GLU A 123 13.86 -9.89 -9.69
N ASN A 124 13.67 -10.71 -8.64
CA ASN A 124 13.09 -12.04 -8.79
C ASN A 124 11.56 -11.95 -8.74
N PRO A 125 10.85 -12.24 -9.85
CA PRO A 125 9.40 -12.14 -9.90
C PRO A 125 8.70 -12.99 -8.84
N THR A 126 9.20 -14.20 -8.56
CA THR A 126 8.63 -15.10 -7.55
C THR A 126 8.71 -14.49 -6.15
N THR A 127 9.88 -13.98 -5.78
CA THR A 127 10.11 -13.36 -4.46
C THR A 127 9.30 -12.09 -4.30
N VAL A 128 9.29 -11.23 -5.31
CA VAL A 128 8.51 -9.98 -5.30
C VAL A 128 7.02 -10.27 -5.17
N GLN A 129 6.51 -11.29 -5.88
CA GLN A 129 5.12 -11.72 -5.75
C GLN A 129 4.81 -12.28 -4.36
N PHE A 130 5.70 -13.11 -3.80
CA PHE A 130 5.58 -13.66 -2.45
C PHE A 130 5.56 -12.56 -1.39
N ASP A 131 6.54 -11.67 -1.41
CA ASP A 131 6.66 -10.54 -0.47
C ASP A 131 5.42 -9.66 -0.49
N HIS A 132 4.89 -9.37 -1.69
CA HIS A 132 3.68 -8.58 -1.84
C HIS A 132 2.46 -9.25 -1.19
N ARG A 133 2.30 -10.57 -1.35
CA ARG A 133 1.21 -11.33 -0.69
C ARG A 133 1.33 -11.25 0.83
N ILE A 134 2.53 -11.44 1.36
CA ILE A 134 2.79 -11.37 2.82
C ILE A 134 2.53 -9.97 3.35
N LEU A 135 2.97 -8.92 2.64
CA LEU A 135 2.68 -7.53 2.98
C LEU A 135 1.17 -7.23 2.93
N GLY A 136 0.45 -7.74 1.93
CA GLY A 136 -1.01 -7.59 1.82
C GLY A 136 -1.76 -8.21 3.01
N ILE A 137 -1.44 -9.45 3.36
CA ILE A 137 -2.03 -10.16 4.51
C ILE A 137 -1.69 -9.45 5.83
N SER A 138 -0.43 -9.03 5.98
CA SER A 138 0.05 -8.32 7.18
C SER A 138 -0.65 -6.96 7.34
N THR A 139 -0.80 -6.22 6.25
CA THR A 139 -1.50 -4.93 6.23
C THR A 139 -2.98 -5.09 6.55
N LEU A 140 -3.67 -6.08 5.97
CA LEU A 140 -5.07 -6.37 6.29
C LEU A 140 -5.23 -6.75 7.77
N SER A 141 -4.34 -7.59 8.29
CA SER A 141 -4.37 -8.04 9.69
C SER A 141 -4.16 -6.86 10.64
N LEU A 142 -3.18 -5.99 10.34
CA LEU A 142 -2.90 -4.80 11.13
C LEU A 142 -4.07 -3.82 11.13
N ILE A 143 -4.66 -3.55 9.96
CA ILE A 143 -5.83 -2.67 9.82
C ILE A 143 -7.04 -3.25 10.54
N SER A 144 -7.30 -4.55 10.41
CA SER A 144 -8.41 -5.23 11.09
C SER A 144 -8.24 -5.16 12.61
N GLY A 145 -7.03 -5.40 13.11
CA GLY A 145 -6.69 -5.24 14.52
C GLY A 145 -6.87 -3.80 15.02
N MET A 146 -6.39 -2.81 14.27
CA MET A 146 -6.60 -1.39 14.56
C MET A 146 -8.10 -1.06 14.59
N TRP A 147 -8.87 -1.52 13.61
CA TRP A 147 -10.31 -1.29 13.54
C TRP A 147 -11.06 -1.86 14.75
N LEU A 148 -10.76 -3.10 15.15
CA LEU A 148 -11.33 -3.70 16.36
C LEU A 148 -10.94 -2.92 17.62
N LEU A 149 -9.67 -2.49 17.72
CA LEU A 149 -9.22 -1.67 18.84
C LEU A 149 -9.93 -0.32 18.88
N SER A 150 -10.26 0.29 17.73
CA SER A 150 -10.94 1.59 17.67
C SER A 150 -12.24 1.58 18.46
N LYS A 151 -13.00 0.46 18.42
CA LYS A 151 -14.28 0.28 19.12
C LYS A 151 -14.18 0.39 20.64
N ARG A 152 -12.97 0.19 21.19
CA ARG A 152 -12.68 0.24 22.64
C ARG A 152 -11.99 1.53 23.06
N ARG A 153 -11.82 2.51 22.16
CA ARG A 153 -11.20 3.82 22.44
C ARG A 153 -12.26 4.90 22.38
N LYS A 154 -12.04 6.02 23.08
CA LYS A 154 -12.78 7.27 22.88
C LYS A 154 -12.10 8.06 21.76
N LEU A 155 -12.76 8.18 20.62
CA LEU A 155 -12.26 8.88 19.43
C LEU A 155 -13.33 9.88 18.93
N PRO A 156 -12.96 10.88 18.13
CA PRO A 156 -13.95 11.73 17.47
C PRO A 156 -14.86 10.91 16.54
N PRO A 157 -16.14 11.29 16.36
CA PRO A 157 -17.07 10.62 15.45
C PRO A 157 -16.50 10.37 14.04
N ARG A 158 -15.83 11.37 13.45
CA ARG A 158 -15.21 11.24 12.12
C ARG A 158 -14.05 10.24 12.10
N ALA A 159 -13.31 10.11 13.20
CA ALA A 159 -12.26 9.10 13.30
C ALA A 159 -12.83 7.67 13.30
N TYR A 160 -14.00 7.44 13.90
CA TYR A 160 -14.67 6.13 13.78
C TYR A 160 -15.15 5.86 12.35
N ALA A 161 -15.70 6.87 11.68
CA ALA A 161 -16.10 6.74 10.28
C ALA A 161 -14.89 6.39 9.40
N ALA A 162 -13.78 7.10 9.56
CA ALA A 162 -12.53 6.82 8.86
C ALA A 162 -11.99 5.41 9.19
N ALA A 163 -12.01 4.99 10.46
CA ALA A 163 -11.57 3.65 10.85
C ALA A 163 -12.42 2.53 10.23
N ASN A 164 -13.75 2.71 10.14
CA ASN A 164 -14.65 1.79 9.43
C ASN A 164 -14.36 1.76 7.93
N ALA A 165 -14.16 2.94 7.32
CA ALA A 165 -13.90 3.05 5.89
C ALA A 165 -12.58 2.38 5.49
N ILE A 166 -11.51 2.59 6.25
CA ILE A 166 -10.22 1.91 6.01
C ILE A 166 -10.38 0.40 6.12
N ALA A 167 -11.10 -0.11 7.12
CA ALA A 167 -11.31 -1.55 7.29
C ALA A 167 -12.07 -2.15 6.10
N ALA A 168 -13.18 -1.52 5.69
CA ALA A 168 -13.96 -1.97 4.54
C ALA A 168 -13.13 -1.97 3.25
N MET A 169 -12.42 -0.87 2.99
CA MET A 169 -11.56 -0.76 1.80
C MET A 169 -10.38 -1.73 1.84
N ALA A 170 -9.80 -2.03 3.00
CA ALA A 170 -8.71 -3.00 3.11
C ALA A 170 -9.16 -4.42 2.74
N TRP A 171 -10.35 -4.84 3.18
CA TRP A 171 -10.94 -6.11 2.77
C TRP A 171 -11.26 -6.14 1.28
N MET A 172 -11.88 -5.07 0.76
CA MET A 172 -12.12 -4.92 -0.68
C MET A 172 -10.79 -5.00 -1.47
N GLN A 173 -9.73 -4.39 -0.96
CA GLN A 173 -8.45 -4.35 -1.63
C GLN A 173 -7.77 -5.71 -1.71
N VAL A 174 -7.82 -6.51 -0.64
CA VAL A 174 -7.35 -7.90 -0.68
C VAL A 174 -8.21 -8.73 -1.64
N GLY A 175 -9.53 -8.54 -1.65
CA GLY A 175 -10.42 -9.17 -2.63
C GLY A 175 -10.04 -8.83 -4.09
N LEU A 176 -9.78 -7.55 -4.39
CA LEU A 176 -9.31 -7.10 -5.70
C LEU A 176 -7.95 -7.69 -6.06
N GLY A 177 -7.01 -7.76 -5.11
CA GLY A 177 -5.68 -8.34 -5.34
C GLY A 177 -5.76 -9.84 -5.66
N ILE A 178 -6.54 -10.60 -4.89
CA ILE A 178 -6.80 -12.02 -5.14
C ILE A 178 -7.52 -12.21 -6.49
N THR A 179 -8.50 -11.36 -6.82
CA THR A 179 -9.20 -11.43 -8.11
C THR A 179 -8.24 -11.16 -9.26
N THR A 180 -7.41 -10.12 -9.17
CA THR A 180 -6.37 -9.79 -10.16
C THR A 180 -5.45 -10.99 -10.40
N LEU A 181 -5.04 -11.66 -9.32
CA LEU A 181 -4.19 -12.83 -9.36
C LEU A 181 -4.86 -14.02 -10.05
N LEU A 182 -6.05 -14.41 -9.61
CA LEU A 182 -6.75 -15.61 -10.09
C LEU A 182 -7.23 -15.46 -11.55
N THR A 183 -7.40 -14.23 -12.02
CA THR A 183 -7.86 -13.94 -13.39
C THR A 183 -6.74 -13.57 -14.35
N TYR A 184 -5.47 -13.81 -13.98
CA TYR A 184 -4.29 -13.57 -14.82
C TYR A 184 -4.09 -12.09 -15.20
N VAL A 185 -4.24 -11.21 -14.21
CA VAL A 185 -3.96 -9.77 -14.32
C VAL A 185 -4.71 -9.05 -15.46
N PRO A 186 -6.06 -9.14 -15.56
CA PRO A 186 -6.80 -8.32 -16.50
C PRO A 186 -6.58 -6.84 -16.16
N VAL A 187 -6.23 -6.03 -17.17
CA VAL A 187 -5.82 -4.63 -16.98
C VAL A 187 -6.87 -3.83 -16.20
N SER A 188 -8.16 -4.04 -16.46
CA SER A 188 -9.25 -3.36 -15.75
C SER A 188 -9.27 -3.68 -14.25
N VAL A 189 -9.10 -4.96 -13.88
CA VAL A 189 -9.10 -5.40 -12.47
C VAL A 189 -7.80 -4.96 -11.78
N ALA A 190 -6.67 -5.07 -12.47
CA ALA A 190 -5.37 -4.61 -11.97
C ALA A 190 -5.38 -3.08 -11.72
N ALA A 191 -5.96 -2.30 -12.63
CA ALA A 191 -6.13 -0.86 -12.47
C ALA A 191 -7.10 -0.50 -11.34
N LEU A 192 -8.19 -1.26 -11.17
CA LEU A 192 -9.09 -1.13 -10.01
C LEU A 192 -8.34 -1.43 -8.71
N HIS A 193 -7.50 -2.46 -8.67
CA HIS A 193 -6.67 -2.75 -7.51
C HIS A 193 -5.66 -1.62 -7.23
N GLN A 194 -4.97 -1.10 -8.26
CA GLN A 194 -4.02 0.01 -8.09
C GLN A 194 -4.72 1.29 -7.61
N SER A 195 -5.85 1.67 -8.20
CA SER A 195 -6.64 2.83 -7.75
C SER A 195 -7.23 2.62 -6.36
N GLY A 196 -7.70 1.40 -6.05
CA GLY A 196 -8.13 1.00 -4.72
C GLY A 196 -7.05 1.16 -3.66
N SER A 197 -5.77 0.97 -4.02
CA SER A 197 -4.64 1.21 -3.10
C SER A 197 -4.50 2.70 -2.74
N LEU A 198 -4.72 3.60 -3.70
CA LEU A 198 -4.71 5.05 -3.49
C LEU A 198 -5.90 5.48 -2.63
N VAL A 199 -7.09 4.91 -2.85
CA VAL A 199 -8.27 5.14 -2.00
C VAL A 199 -7.99 4.68 -0.58
N LEU A 200 -7.45 3.48 -0.39
CA LEU A 200 -7.08 2.96 0.93
C LEU A 200 -6.06 3.87 1.63
N LEU A 201 -5.04 4.35 0.92
CA LEU A 201 -4.07 5.31 1.45
C LEU A 201 -4.73 6.65 1.81
N SER A 202 -5.68 7.13 0.99
CA SER A 202 -6.44 8.36 1.25
C SER A 202 -7.25 8.26 2.55
N LEU A 203 -7.91 7.12 2.75
CA LEU A 203 -8.65 6.85 3.99
C LEU A 203 -7.71 6.76 5.19
N ALA A 204 -6.54 6.14 5.04
CA ALA A 204 -5.52 6.09 6.08
C ALA A 204 -4.97 7.48 6.44
N VAL A 205 -4.75 8.34 5.45
CA VAL A 205 -4.41 9.75 5.63
C VAL A 205 -5.52 10.46 6.41
N TRP A 206 -6.78 10.29 6.00
CA TRP A 206 -7.93 10.89 6.68
C TRP A 206 -8.01 10.49 8.16
N LEU A 207 -7.90 9.19 8.49
CA LEU A 207 -7.89 8.76 9.89
C LEU A 207 -6.74 9.40 10.68
N THR A 208 -5.52 9.41 10.13
CA THR A 208 -4.38 10.02 10.85
C THR A 208 -4.51 11.53 10.99
N HIS A 209 -5.23 12.18 10.07
CA HIS A 209 -5.57 13.60 10.13
C HIS A 209 -6.58 13.89 11.23
N GLU A 210 -7.66 13.13 11.34
CA GLU A 210 -8.63 13.27 12.46
C GLU A 210 -7.96 13.09 13.83
N LEU A 211 -6.91 12.26 13.89
CA LEU A 211 -6.16 12.01 15.12
C LEU A 211 -5.03 13.03 15.37
N LYS A 212 -4.85 14.05 14.52
CA LYS A 212 -3.69 14.96 14.60
C LYS A 212 -3.62 15.79 15.89
N HIS A 213 -4.76 16.03 16.55
CA HIS A 213 -4.85 16.73 17.83
C HIS A 213 -4.75 15.80 19.05
N VAL A 214 -4.72 14.49 18.84
CA VAL A 214 -4.47 13.50 19.90
C VAL A 214 -2.98 13.50 20.23
N LYS A 215 -2.54 14.45 21.07
CA LYS A 215 -1.18 14.56 21.61
C LYS A 215 -1.26 14.66 23.13
N LEU A 216 -0.37 13.97 23.84
CA LEU A 216 -0.23 14.19 25.28
C LEU A 216 0.26 15.64 25.50
N PRO A 217 -0.21 16.33 26.55
CA PRO A 217 0.35 17.62 26.92
C PRO A 217 1.86 17.45 27.11
N LYS A 218 2.66 18.38 26.56
CA LYS A 218 4.10 18.41 26.83
C LYS A 218 4.26 18.47 28.35
N LYS A 219 5.00 17.53 28.95
CA LYS A 219 5.42 17.69 30.34
C LYS A 219 6.24 18.98 30.38
N ILE A 220 5.73 19.98 31.08
CA ILE A 220 6.53 21.13 31.49
C ILE A 220 7.46 20.53 32.54
N VAL A 221 8.73 20.36 32.17
CA VAL A 221 9.82 19.98 33.08
C VAL A 221 10.40 21.25 33.64
#